data_AF-H9WW16-F1
#
_entry.id   AF-H9WW16-F1
#
_cell.length_a   1.000
_cell.length_b   1.000
_cell.length_c   1.000
_cell.angle_alpha   90.00
_cell.angle_beta   90.00
_cell.angle_gamma   90.00
#
_symmetry.space_group_name_H-M   'P 1'
#
loop_
_entity.id
_entity.type
_entity.pdbx_description
1 polymer ?
#
loop_
_entity_poly.entity_id
_entity_poly.type
_entity_poly.pdbx_seq_one_letter_code
_entity_poly.pdbx_strand_id
1 'polypeptide(L)' 'DVPLLFEAKMNWLTKPVIVVWVDPETQLQRLVVRDGISEEQALNKIHSQFPLDSKRERADIVIDNS' A
#
# COMPACT_ATOMS: atom_id res chain seq x y z
N ASP A 1 -4.84 -3.31 9.60
CA ASP A 1 -4.40 -3.52 8.21
C ASP A 1 -4.15 -4.99 7.94
N VAL A 2 -4.68 -5.50 6.82
CA VAL A 2 -4.35 -6.84 6.29
C VAL A 2 -3.60 -6.61 4.98
N PRO A 3 -2.26 -6.53 4.99
CA PRO A 3 -1.47 -6.29 3.79
C PRO A 3 -1.71 -7.32 2.67
N LEU A 4 -2.13 -8.53 3.08
CA LEU A 4 -2.31 -9.72 2.26
C LEU A 4 -3.71 -9.86 1.64
N LEU A 5 -4.60 -8.88 1.78
CA LEU A 5 -6.02 -9.03 1.41
C LEU A 5 -6.22 -9.36 -0.08
N PHE A 6 -5.37 -8.81 -0.95
CA PHE A 6 -5.33 -9.11 -2.37
C PHE A 6 -4.59 -10.43 -2.69
N GLU A 7 -3.53 -10.75 -1.95
CA GLU A 7 -2.74 -11.97 -2.13
C GLU A 7 -3.50 -13.23 -1.68
N ALA A 8 -4.35 -13.10 -0.66
CA ALA A 8 -5.23 -14.17 -0.17
C ALA A 8 -6.47 -14.40 -1.04
N LYS A 9 -6.68 -13.63 -2.13
CA LYS A 9 -7.90 -13.65 -2.96
C LYS A 9 -9.19 -13.55 -2.11
N MET A 10 -9.16 -12.80 -1.01
CA MET A 10 -10.32 -12.57 -0.13
C MET A 10 -11.08 -11.29 -0.50
N ASN A 11 -10.68 -10.62 -1.59
CA ASN A 11 -11.34 -9.45 -2.18
C ASN A 11 -12.83 -9.65 -2.51
N TRP A 12 -13.33 -10.89 -2.62
CA TRP A 12 -14.76 -11.18 -2.79
C TRP A 12 -15.56 -11.19 -1.47
N LEU A 13 -14.90 -11.39 -0.32
CA LEU A 13 -15.52 -11.43 1.01
C LEU A 13 -15.69 -10.06 1.66
N THR A 14 -14.94 -9.05 1.20
CA THR A 14 -14.91 -7.72 1.80
C THR A 14 -15.33 -6.68 0.77
N LYS A 15 -16.62 -6.34 0.73
CA LYS A 15 -17.13 -5.19 -0.02
C LYS A 15 -17.71 -4.14 0.94
N PRO A 16 -17.40 -2.85 0.76
CA PRO A 16 -16.52 -2.29 -0.28
C PRO A 16 -15.02 -2.49 0.02
N VAL A 17 -14.20 -2.68 -1.01
CA VAL A 17 -12.74 -2.66 -0.91
C VAL A 17 -12.27 -1.20 -0.88
N ILE A 18 -11.75 -0.77 0.26
CA ILE A 18 -11.20 0.57 0.45
C ILE A 18 -9.68 0.49 0.42
N VAL A 19 -9.04 1.26 -0.47
CA VAL A 19 -7.58 1.38 -0.54
C VAL A 19 -7.19 2.79 -0.14
N VAL A 20 -6.31 2.90 0.85
CA VAL A 20 -5.62 4.15 1.16
C VAL A 20 -4.38 4.20 0.29
N TRP A 21 -4.36 5.14 -0.65
CA TRP A 21 -3.26 5.38 -1.57
C TRP A 21 -2.53 6.66 -1.16
N VAL A 22 -1.23 6.70 -1.42
CA VAL A 22 -0.35 7.83 -1.16
C VAL A 22 0.70 7.85 -2.26
N ASP A 23 1.19 9.03 -2.63
CA ASP A 23 2.24 9.14 -3.62
C ASP A 23 3.53 8.42 -3.17
N PRO A 24 4.35 7.88 -4.10
CA PRO A 24 5.53 7.10 -3.77
C PRO A 24 6.57 7.84 -2.92
N GLU A 25 6.67 9.16 -3.09
CA GLU A 25 7.65 9.98 -2.36
C GLU A 25 7.24 10.15 -0.89
N THR A 26 5.97 10.49 -0.65
CA THR A 26 5.40 10.55 0.69
C THR A 26 5.38 9.18 1.36
N GLN A 27 5.11 8.10 0.60
CA GLN A 27 5.20 6.73 1.12
C GLN A 27 6.61 6.43 1.63
N LEU A 28 7.63 6.75 0.83
CA LEU A 28 9.03 6.52 1.17
C LEU A 28 9.44 7.32 2.40
N GLN A 29 9.17 8.63 2.42
CA GLN A 29 9.51 9.51 3.54
C GLN A 29 8.84 9.04 4.84
N ARG A 30 7.54 8.73 4.81
CA ARG A 30 6.82 8.23 5.99
C ARG A 30 7.38 6.89 6.47
N LEU A 31 7.79 6.00 5.56
CA LEU A 31 8.34 4.70 5.92
C LEU A 31 9.71 4.84 6.60
N VAL A 32 10.58 5.71 6.06
CA VAL A 32 11.89 6.03 6.63
C VAL A 32 11.75 6.64 8.01
N VAL A 33 10.87 7.64 8.17
CA VAL A 33 10.64 8.31 9.46
C VAL A 33 10.01 7.36 10.49
N ARG A 34 9.05 6.52 10.08
CA ARG A 34 8.33 5.61 10.97
C ARG A 34 9.19 4.44 11.44
N ASP A 35 9.90 3.79 10.52
CA ASP A 35 10.67 2.57 10.82
C ASP A 35 12.14 2.88 11.17
N GLY A 36 12.62 4.11 10.95
CA GLY A 36 14.01 4.50 11.19
C GLY A 36 15.02 3.79 10.27
N ILE A 37 14.58 3.38 9.08
CA ILE A 37 15.36 2.60 8.10
C ILE A 37 15.91 3.50 6.99
N SER A 38 16.91 3.02 6.24
CA SER A 38 17.42 3.76 5.08
C SER A 38 16.38 3.83 3.96
N GLU A 39 16.48 4.84 3.10
CA GLU A 39 15.64 4.96 1.89
C GLU A 39 15.71 3.70 1.02
N GLU A 40 16.89 3.09 0.87
CA GLU A 40 17.07 1.84 0.12
C GLU A 40 16.30 0.67 0.75
N GLN A 41 16.36 0.53 2.09
CA GLN A 41 15.59 -0.49 2.80
C GLN A 41 14.09 -0.24 2.69
N ALA A 42 13.67 1.03 2.70
CA ALA A 42 12.29 1.40 2.52
C ALA A 42 11.78 1.09 1.11
N LEU A 43 12.56 1.40 0.07
CA LEU A 43 12.27 1.03 -1.31
C LEU A 43 12.16 -0.48 -1.49
N ASN A 44 13.09 -1.25 -0.92
CA ASN A 44 13.03 -2.71 -0.97
C ASN A 44 11.77 -3.27 -0.31
N LYS A 45 11.34 -2.69 0.82
CA LYS A 45 10.07 -3.04 1.48
C LYS A 45 8.85 -2.70 0.61
N ILE A 46 8.86 -1.55 -0.06
CA ILE A 46 7.77 -1.14 -0.96
C ILE A 46 7.70 -2.10 -2.16
N HIS A 47 8.84 -2.40 -2.78
CA HIS A 47 8.92 -3.31 -3.93
C HIS A 47 8.62 -4.78 -3.59
N SER A 48 8.85 -5.21 -2.35
CA SER A 48 8.49 -6.57 -1.89
C SER A 48 6.98 -6.78 -1.75
N GLN A 49 6.20 -5.70 -1.72
CA GLN A 49 4.76 -5.74 -1.57
C GLN A 49 4.06 -5.56 -2.92
N PHE A 50 2.82 -6.05 -2.99
CA PHE A 50 1.99 -5.81 -4.17
C PHE A 50 1.85 -4.30 -4.46
N PRO A 51 2.08 -3.84 -5.71
CA PRO A 51 2.10 -2.42 -6.05
C PRO A 51 0.82 -1.71 -5.63
N LEU A 52 0.96 -0.55 -4.97
CA LEU A 52 -0.18 0.26 -4.53
C LEU A 52 -1.06 0.70 -5.70
N ASP A 53 -0.48 0.99 -6.85
CA ASP A 53 -1.23 1.37 -8.05
C ASP A 53 -2.13 0.23 -8.55
N SER A 54 -1.63 -1.00 -8.50
CA SER A 54 -2.44 -2.17 -8.82
C SER A 54 -3.54 -2.45 -7.79
N LYS A 55 -3.39 -2.00 -6.54
CA LYS A 55 -4.47 -2.03 -5.53
C LYS A 55 -5.51 -0.95 -5.81
N ARG A 56 -5.06 0.25 -6.22
CA ARG A 56 -5.92 1.37 -6.61
C ARG A 56 -6.86 0.99 -7.76
N GLU A 57 -6.35 0.32 -8.79
CA GLU A 57 -7.17 -0.14 -9.92
C GLU A 57 -8.26 -1.16 -9.54
N ARG A 58 -8.08 -1.88 -8.42
CA ARG A 58 -8.97 -2.95 -7.98
C ARG A 58 -9.85 -2.55 -6.78
N ALA A 59 -9.78 -1.30 -6.35
CA ALA A 59 -10.53 -0.79 -5.20
C ALA A 59 -11.91 -0.26 -5.61
N ASP A 60 -12.92 -0.44 -4.75
CA ASP A 60 -14.22 0.22 -4.92
C ASP A 60 -14.13 1.69 -4.48
N ILE A 61 -13.30 1.98 -3.47
CA ILE A 61 -13.08 3.33 -2.93
C ILE A 61 -11.58 3.54 -2.77
N VAL A 62 -11.08 4.65 -3.31
CA VAL A 62 -9.69 5.09 -3.15
C VAL A 62 -9.69 6.33 -2.26
N ILE A 63 -8.98 6.26 -1.14
CA ILE A 63 -8.70 7.40 -0.28
C ILE A 63 -7.30 7.88 -0.62
N ASP A 64 -7.18 9.07 -1.19
CA ASP A 64 -5.90 9.73 -1.41
C ASP A 64 -5.45 10.41 -0.12
N ASN A 65 -4.27 10.05 0.37
CA ASN A 65 -3.67 10.56 1.60
C ASN A 65 -2.25 11.10 1.36
N SER A 66 -2.04 11.60 0.13
CA SER A 66 -0.89 12.39 -0.29
C SER A 66 -0.97 13.78 0.35
#